data_AF-A0A2T2VBS9-F1
#
_entry.id   AF-A0A2T2VBS9-F1
#
_cell.length_a   1.000
_cell.length_b   1.000
_cell.length_c   1.000
_cell.angle_alpha   90.00
_cell.angle_beta   90.00
_cell.angle_gamma   90.00
#
_symmetry.space_group_name_H-M   'P 1'
#
loop_
_entity.id
_entity.type
_entity.pdbx_description
1 polymer ?
#
loop_
_entity_poly.entity_id
_entity_poly.type
_entity_poly.pdbx_seq_one_letter_code
_entity_poly.pdbx_strand_id
1 'polypeptide(L)'
;MAAFSLLVLADVAADHFPWTRWERLIEVRGVEIDRAAGMAHPDFPEIIYPLDYGFVPGTCARADDEPVDCFCGSCGALGLVGLIATCDHRREQRELNLLYGTTPAEAYCAHGFLGFAPRLLESALALRQPMPALWQQARAAQ
;
A
#
# COMPACT_ATOMS: atom_id res chain seq x y z
N MET A 1 -26.15 1.39 -7.87
CA MET A 1 -25.30 2.25 -7.03
C MET A 1 -24.23 2.85 -7.93
N ALA A 2 -23.99 4.16 -7.89
CA ALA A 2 -22.99 4.78 -8.75
C ALA A 2 -21.62 4.13 -8.51
N ALA A 3 -21.03 3.55 -9.55
CA ALA A 3 -19.68 3.02 -9.51
C ALA A 3 -18.73 4.22 -9.34
N PHE A 4 -18.37 4.52 -8.09
CA PHE A 4 -17.30 5.49 -7.83
C PHE A 4 -16.00 4.89 -8.35
N SER A 5 -15.41 5.55 -9.34
CA SER A 5 -14.13 5.17 -9.92
C SER A 5 -13.06 5.10 -8.84
N LEU A 6 -12.30 4.01 -8.80
CA LEU A 6 -11.17 3.85 -7.87
C LEU A 6 -10.09 4.93 -8.10
N LEU A 7 -10.01 5.50 -9.31
CA LEU A 7 -9.13 6.63 -9.61
C LEU A 7 -9.54 7.88 -8.83
N VAL A 8 -10.84 8.18 -8.77
CA VAL A 8 -11.34 9.31 -7.96
C VAL A 8 -11.05 9.07 -6.48
N LEU A 9 -11.15 7.83 -6.01
CA LEU A 9 -10.78 7.47 -4.64
C LEU A 9 -9.29 7.69 -4.37
N ALA A 10 -8.42 7.35 -5.32
CA ALA A 10 -6.98 7.56 -5.18
C ALA A 10 -6.62 9.06 -5.16
N ASP A 11 -7.25 9.88 -6.00
CA ASP A 11 -7.05 11.34 -5.98
C ASP A 11 -7.51 11.95 -4.65
N VAL A 12 -8.71 11.58 -4.19
CA VAL A 12 -9.23 12.01 -2.88
C VAL A 12 -8.33 11.53 -1.73
N ALA A 13 -7.80 10.30 -1.81
CA ALA A 13 -6.87 9.80 -0.82
C ALA A 13 -5.55 10.57 -0.85
N ALA A 14 -5.00 10.90 -2.02
CA ALA A 14 -3.80 11.73 -2.14
C ALA A 14 -3.96 13.07 -1.42
N ASP A 15 -5.11 13.72 -1.58
CA ASP A 15 -5.38 15.05 -1.03
C ASP A 15 -5.79 15.06 0.45
N HIS A 16 -6.48 14.02 0.92
CA HIS A 16 -7.12 14.02 2.25
C HIS A 16 -6.55 13.00 3.23
N PHE A 17 -5.73 12.05 2.79
CA PHE A 17 -5.14 11.08 3.69
C PHE A 17 -4.17 11.77 4.67
N PRO A 18 -4.21 11.46 5.99
CA PRO A 18 -3.41 12.16 6.97
C PRO A 18 -1.96 11.65 6.99
N TRP A 19 -1.22 11.88 5.91
CA TRP A 19 0.12 11.37 5.63
C TRP A 19 1.09 11.52 6.80
N THR A 20 1.25 12.75 7.32
CA THR A 20 2.19 13.03 8.42
C THR A 20 1.83 12.30 9.71
N ARG A 21 0.53 12.10 9.98
CA ARG A 21 0.08 11.36 11.17
C ARG A 21 0.41 9.88 11.04
N TRP A 22 0.19 9.30 9.86
CA TRP A 22 0.49 7.90 9.59
C TRP A 22 1.98 7.60 9.53
N GLU A 23 2.76 8.48 8.91
CA GLU A 23 4.22 8.36 8.91
C GLU A 23 4.78 8.32 10.33
N ARG A 24 4.39 9.29 11.18
CA ARG A 24 4.78 9.28 12.60
C ARG A 24 4.33 8.02 13.32
N LEU A 25 3.14 7.51 12.99
CA LEU A 25 2.62 6.30 13.61
C LEU A 25 3.49 5.09 13.28
N ILE A 26 3.90 4.96 12.02
CA ILE A 26 4.80 3.90 11.55
C ILE A 26 6.19 4.07 12.18
N GLU A 27 6.72 5.29 12.28
CA GLU A 27 8.01 5.54 12.94
C GLU A 27 8.00 5.11 14.42
N VAL A 28 6.88 5.29 15.12
CA VAL A 28 6.74 4.94 16.55
C VAL A 28 6.50 3.45 16.75
N ARG A 29 5.67 2.84 15.89
CA ARG A 29 5.16 1.47 16.11
C ARG A 29 5.84 0.41 15.24
N GLY A 30 6.55 0.84 14.21
CA GLY A 30 7.07 -0.04 13.17
C GLY A 30 5.96 -0.61 12.27
N VAL A 31 6.39 -1.53 11.42
CA VAL A 31 5.53 -2.43 10.65
C VAL A 31 5.89 -3.84 11.07
N GLU A 32 4.89 -4.64 11.45
CA GLU A 32 5.07 -6.06 11.71
C GLU A 32 4.95 -6.82 10.39
N ILE A 33 6.05 -7.44 9.94
CA ILE A 33 6.08 -8.19 8.68
C ILE A 33 5.40 -9.53 8.89
N ASP A 34 4.29 -9.75 8.19
CA ASP A 34 3.55 -11.02 8.15
C ASP A 34 4.10 -11.93 7.03
N ARG A 35 4.40 -11.32 5.87
CA ARG A 35 4.82 -12.01 4.65
C ARG A 35 6.08 -11.35 4.12
N ALA A 36 7.23 -11.95 4.41
CA ALA A 36 8.48 -11.51 3.83
C ALA A 36 8.47 -11.67 2.29
N ALA A 37 9.23 -10.85 1.59
CA ALA A 37 9.37 -10.94 0.14
C ALA A 37 9.77 -12.36 -0.29
N GLY A 38 9.10 -12.87 -1.32
CA GLY A 38 9.27 -14.24 -1.81
C GLY A 38 8.43 -15.29 -1.08
N MET A 39 7.72 -14.95 0.01
CA MET A 39 6.78 -15.86 0.64
C MET A 39 5.49 -16.00 -0.16
N ALA A 40 4.93 -17.20 -0.14
CA ALA A 40 3.64 -17.50 -0.76
C ALA A 40 2.47 -17.09 0.16
N HIS A 41 1.33 -16.75 -0.44
CA HIS A 41 0.10 -16.51 0.30
C HIS A 41 -0.38 -17.81 0.99
N PRO A 42 -0.79 -17.79 2.28
CA PRO A 42 -1.17 -18.99 3.03
C PRO A 42 -2.27 -19.84 2.35
N ASP A 43 -3.32 -19.17 1.87
CA ASP A 43 -4.45 -19.84 1.20
C ASP A 43 -4.29 -20.00 -0.32
N PHE A 44 -3.33 -19.29 -0.93
CA PHE A 44 -3.14 -19.23 -2.39
C PHE A 44 -1.64 -19.33 -2.73
N PRO A 45 -1.03 -20.53 -2.62
CA PRO A 45 0.42 -20.69 -2.71
C PRO A 45 1.05 -20.23 -4.04
N GLU A 46 0.26 -20.10 -5.09
CA GLU A 46 0.66 -19.54 -6.39
C GLU A 46 0.89 -18.01 -6.36
N ILE A 47 0.38 -17.31 -5.35
CA ILE A 47 0.57 -15.87 -5.15
C ILE A 47 1.82 -15.65 -4.31
N ILE A 48 2.88 -15.13 -4.92
CA ILE A 48 4.15 -14.84 -4.25
C ILE A 48 4.27 -13.33 -4.00
N TYR A 49 4.52 -12.95 -2.75
CA TYR A 49 4.66 -11.54 -2.36
C TYR A 49 5.98 -10.98 -2.91
N PRO A 50 5.96 -9.91 -3.71
CA PRO A 50 7.18 -9.38 -4.32
C PRO A 50 7.98 -8.47 -3.38
N LEU A 51 7.38 -8.02 -2.29
CA LEU A 51 7.95 -7.14 -1.27
C LEU A 51 7.57 -7.66 0.12
N ASP A 52 8.25 -7.18 1.15
CA ASP A 52 7.83 -7.38 2.52
C ASP A 52 6.44 -6.77 2.71
N TYR A 53 5.53 -7.57 3.24
CA TYR A 53 4.14 -7.23 3.48
C TYR A 53 3.76 -7.53 4.92
N GLY A 54 3.00 -6.63 5.52
CA GLY A 54 2.62 -6.74 6.91
C GLY A 54 1.59 -5.69 7.26
N PHE A 55 1.61 -5.24 8.51
CA PHE A 55 0.63 -4.28 9.01
C PHE A 55 1.20 -3.34 10.07
N VAL A 56 0.52 -2.21 10.30
CA VAL A 56 0.87 -1.25 11.34
C VAL A 56 0.13 -1.60 12.65
N PRO A 57 0.83 -2.05 13.71
CA PRO A 57 0.17 -2.59 14.90
C PRO A 57 -0.63 -1.53 15.68
N GLY A 58 -1.68 -1.97 16.37
CA GLY A 58 -2.57 -1.12 17.17
C GLY A 58 -3.38 -0.11 16.36
N THR A 59 -3.59 -0.38 15.07
CA THR A 59 -4.46 0.40 14.18
C THR A 59 -5.69 -0.43 13.84
N CYS A 60 -6.75 0.24 13.38
CA CYS A 60 -7.96 -0.42 12.90
C CYS A 60 -8.27 0.16 11.52
N ALA A 61 -8.12 -0.66 10.47
CA ALA A 61 -8.50 -0.36 9.10
C ALA A 61 -10.03 -0.33 8.95
N ARG A 62 -10.73 -1.11 9.78
CA ARG A 62 -12.17 -1.33 9.78
C ARG A 62 -12.72 -1.49 11.19
N ALA A 63 -14.05 -1.55 11.29
CA ALA A 63 -14.78 -1.72 12.55
C ALA A 63 -14.61 -3.12 13.20
N ASP A 64 -13.94 -4.04 12.51
CA ASP A 64 -13.59 -5.40 12.94
C ASP A 64 -12.17 -5.49 13.54
N ASP A 65 -11.52 -4.35 13.81
CA ASP A 65 -10.20 -4.23 14.46
C ASP A 65 -9.01 -4.84 13.69
N GLU A 66 -9.15 -5.07 12.37
CA GLU A 66 -8.00 -5.47 11.56
C GLU A 66 -6.98 -4.33 11.42
N PRO A 67 -5.67 -4.57 11.65
CA PRO A 67 -4.62 -3.58 11.42
C PRO A 67 -4.55 -3.09 9.96
N VAL A 68 -4.08 -1.87 9.75
CA VAL A 68 -3.86 -1.34 8.39
C VAL A 68 -2.65 -2.00 7.75
N ASP A 69 -2.88 -2.60 6.58
CA ASP A 69 -1.86 -3.26 5.76
C ASP A 69 -0.78 -2.29 5.28
N CYS A 70 0.44 -2.80 5.12
CA CYS A 70 1.58 -2.05 4.65
C CYS A 70 2.56 -2.92 3.85
N PHE A 71 2.95 -2.44 2.69
CA PHE A 71 4.14 -2.90 1.98
C PHE A 71 5.36 -2.10 2.45
N CYS A 72 6.44 -2.80 2.74
CA CYS A 72 7.74 -2.24 3.10
C CYS A 72 8.71 -2.42 1.94
N GLY A 73 9.27 -1.31 1.48
CA GLY A 73 10.30 -1.29 0.45
C GLY A 73 11.72 -1.17 0.99
N SER A 74 12.69 -1.21 0.08
CA SER A 74 14.10 -1.28 0.43
C SER A 74 14.73 0.04 0.86
N CYS A 75 14.02 1.17 0.79
CA CYS A 75 14.58 2.51 1.01
C CYS A 75 13.84 3.27 2.12
N GLY A 76 14.12 2.93 3.37
CA GLY A 76 13.49 3.54 4.55
C GLY A 76 13.60 5.08 4.63
N ALA A 77 14.60 5.68 3.99
CA ALA A 77 14.76 7.14 3.90
C ALA A 77 13.61 7.85 3.15
N LEU A 78 12.83 7.12 2.35
CA LEU A 78 11.66 7.66 1.64
C LEU A 78 10.41 7.78 2.53
N GLY A 79 10.43 7.19 3.73
CA GLY A 79 9.32 7.29 4.68
C GLY A 79 7.99 6.78 4.11
N LEU A 80 6.87 7.43 4.45
CA LEU A 80 5.56 7.07 3.90
C LEU A 80 5.38 7.70 2.52
N VAL A 81 5.39 6.84 1.49
CA VAL A 81 5.42 7.21 0.07
C VAL A 81 4.02 7.36 -0.52
N GLY A 82 3.10 6.50 -0.11
CA GLY A 82 1.75 6.46 -0.66
C GLY A 82 0.89 5.37 -0.06
N LEU A 83 -0.22 5.08 -0.74
CA LEU A 83 -1.09 3.95 -0.45
C LEU A 83 -1.68 3.40 -1.75
N ILE A 84 -2.10 2.14 -1.70
CA ILE A 84 -2.90 1.50 -2.74
C ILE A 84 -4.27 1.21 -2.14
N ALA A 85 -5.31 1.75 -2.76
CA ALA A 85 -6.67 1.38 -2.44
C ALA A 85 -7.08 0.21 -3.33
N THR A 86 -7.72 -0.80 -2.76
CA THR A 86 -8.25 -1.95 -3.49
C THR A 86 -9.76 -2.07 -3.34
N CYS A 87 -10.39 -2.73 -4.30
CA CYS A 87 -11.79 -3.16 -4.23
C CYS A 87 -11.89 -4.62 -4.69
N ASP A 88 -12.15 -5.53 -3.75
CA ASP A 88 -12.43 -6.93 -4.02
C ASP A 88 -13.89 -7.06 -4.46
N HIS A 89 -14.12 -7.39 -5.72
CA HIS A 89 -15.46 -7.54 -6.28
C HIS A 89 -16.18 -8.81 -5.82
N ARG A 90 -15.45 -9.80 -5.31
CA ARG A 90 -16.02 -11.06 -4.79
C ARG A 90 -16.52 -10.89 -3.37
N ARG A 91 -15.79 -10.14 -2.55
CA ARG A 91 -16.09 -9.91 -1.14
C ARG A 91 -16.85 -8.61 -0.90
N GLU A 92 -16.92 -7.73 -1.90
CA GLU A 92 -17.40 -6.35 -1.79
C GLU A 92 -16.64 -5.55 -0.72
N GLN A 93 -15.33 -5.83 -0.59
CA GLN A 93 -14.47 -5.23 0.42
C GLN A 93 -13.50 -4.24 -0.20
N ARG A 94 -13.14 -3.24 0.59
CA ARG A 94 -12.16 -2.22 0.23
C ARG A 94 -11.12 -2.19 1.31
N GLU A 95 -9.87 -2.15 0.90
CA GLU A 95 -8.70 -2.14 1.78
C GLU A 95 -7.77 -1.02 1.36
N LEU A 96 -6.96 -0.55 2.32
CA LEU A 96 -5.92 0.43 2.11
C LEU A 96 -4.60 -0.22 2.48
N ASN A 97 -3.67 -0.24 1.53
CA ASN A 97 -2.36 -0.81 1.70
C ASN A 97 -1.33 0.33 1.66
N LEU A 98 -0.70 0.65 2.79
CA LEU A 98 0.31 1.70 2.86
C LEU A 98 1.60 1.28 2.15
N LEU A 99 2.31 2.26 1.59
CA LEU A 99 3.62 2.07 0.96
C LEU A 99 4.68 2.81 1.76
N TYR A 100 5.46 2.09 2.56
CA TYR A 100 6.50 2.65 3.41
C TYR A 100 7.90 2.26 2.90
N GLY A 101 8.77 3.24 2.70
CA GLY A 101 10.14 3.04 2.21
C GLY A 101 10.24 2.47 0.79
N THR A 102 9.13 2.45 0.04
CA THR A 102 9.08 1.92 -1.33
C THR A 102 9.71 2.90 -2.32
N THR A 103 10.72 2.44 -3.03
CA THR A 103 11.20 3.10 -4.24
C THR A 103 10.08 3.17 -5.30
N PRO A 104 10.19 4.05 -6.31
CA PRO A 104 9.21 4.09 -7.40
C PRO A 104 8.97 2.74 -8.07
N ALA A 105 10.04 1.95 -8.28
CA ALA A 105 9.94 0.64 -8.91
C ALA A 105 9.15 -0.35 -8.03
N GLU A 106 9.37 -0.30 -6.71
CA GLU A 106 8.62 -1.12 -5.75
C GLU A 106 7.17 -0.68 -5.63
N ALA A 107 6.88 0.63 -5.68
CA ALA A 107 5.50 1.14 -5.70
C ALA A 107 4.73 0.63 -6.94
N TYR A 108 5.37 0.64 -8.12
CA TYR A 108 4.78 0.01 -9.31
C TYR A 108 4.60 -1.51 -9.14
N CYS A 109 5.57 -2.18 -8.53
CA CYS A 109 5.52 -3.62 -8.27
C CYS A 109 4.35 -3.99 -7.35
N ALA A 110 4.18 -3.28 -6.22
CA ALA A 110 3.09 -3.47 -5.28
C ALA A 110 1.71 -3.19 -5.93
N HIS A 111 1.60 -2.10 -6.70
CA HIS A 111 0.36 -1.77 -7.42
C HIS A 111 0.00 -2.83 -8.46
N GLY A 112 0.99 -3.28 -9.25
CA GLY A 112 0.83 -4.36 -10.22
C GLY A 112 0.50 -5.70 -9.55
N PHE A 113 1.08 -5.99 -8.39
CA PHE A 113 0.77 -7.18 -7.60
C PHE A 113 -0.68 -7.16 -7.08
N LEU A 114 -1.14 -6.10 -6.43
CA LEU A 114 -2.54 -6.04 -5.99
C LEU A 114 -3.53 -5.98 -7.18
N GLY A 115 -3.11 -5.41 -8.30
CA GLY A 115 -3.94 -5.22 -9.49
C GLY A 115 -3.77 -6.24 -10.60
N PHE A 116 -3.07 -7.37 -10.40
CA PHE A 116 -2.72 -8.27 -11.52
C PHE A 116 -3.94 -8.88 -12.21
N ALA A 117 -5.05 -9.03 -11.48
CA ALA A 117 -6.33 -9.54 -11.96
C ALA A 117 -7.45 -8.52 -11.69
N PRO A 118 -7.55 -7.44 -12.49
CA PRO A 118 -8.44 -6.31 -12.20
C PRO A 118 -9.93 -6.65 -12.24
N ARG A 119 -10.32 -7.78 -12.84
CA ARG A 119 -11.71 -8.28 -12.78
C ARG A 119 -12.09 -8.86 -11.42
N LEU A 120 -11.09 -9.20 -10.61
CA LEU A 120 -11.27 -9.76 -9.26
C LEU A 120 -10.98 -8.70 -8.20
N LEU A 121 -9.86 -8.00 -8.36
CA LEU A 121 -9.36 -6.99 -7.42
C LEU A 121 -8.93 -5.75 -8.20
N GLU A 122 -9.78 -4.72 -8.20
CA GLU A 122 -9.41 -3.41 -8.71
C GLU A 122 -8.44 -2.73 -7.74
N SER A 123 -7.44 -2.01 -8.25
CA SER A 123 -6.45 -1.28 -7.44
C SER A 123 -6.10 0.09 -8.01
N ALA A 124 -5.86 1.07 -7.15
CA ALA A 124 -5.49 2.42 -7.53
C ALA A 124 -4.45 2.98 -6.56
N LEU A 125 -3.41 3.58 -7.13
CA LEU A 125 -2.26 4.11 -6.41
C LEU A 125 -2.49 5.60 -6.10
N ALA A 126 -2.42 5.95 -4.83
CA ALA A 126 -2.40 7.34 -4.35
C ALA A 126 -1.02 7.64 -3.76
N LEU A 127 -0.31 8.61 -4.33
CA LEU A 127 1.01 8.99 -3.86
C LEU A 127 0.93 10.26 -3.02
N ARG A 128 1.72 10.33 -1.95
CA ARG A 128 1.90 11.54 -1.14
C ARG A 128 2.55 12.67 -1.95
N GLN A 129 3.40 12.31 -2.90
CA GLN A 129 4.05 13.24 -3.81
C GLN A 129 4.01 12.70 -5.25
N PRO A 130 4.01 13.57 -6.27
CA PRO A 130 3.99 13.13 -7.66
C PRO A 130 5.14 12.16 -7.97
N MET A 131 4.86 11.14 -8.78
CA MET A 131 5.83 10.10 -9.15
C MET A 131 7.20 10.67 -9.62
N PRO A 132 7.28 11.75 -10.43
CA PRO A 132 8.58 12.34 -10.79
C PRO A 132 9.43 12.80 -9.60
N ALA A 133 8.80 13.34 -8.54
CA ALA A 133 9.49 13.76 -7.32
C ALA A 133 10.00 12.55 -6.54
N LEU A 134 9.20 11.48 -6.44
CA LEU A 134 9.63 10.24 -5.81
C LEU A 134 10.85 9.62 -6.51
N TRP A 135 10.88 9.64 -7.85
CA TRP A 135 12.06 9.20 -8.62
C TRP A 135 13.31 10.05 -8.34
N GLN A 136 13.15 11.36 -8.14
CA GLN A 136 14.26 12.24 -7.79
C GLN A 136 14.79 11.92 -6.39
N GLN A 137 13.90 11.72 -5.41
CA GLN A 137 14.26 11.38 -4.04
C GLN A 137 14.94 10.02 -3.94
N ALA A 138 14.41 8.99 -4.60
CA ALA A 138 14.99 7.66 -4.60
C ALA A 138 16.43 7.65 -5.15
N ARG A 139 16.71 8.48 -6.17
CA ARG A 139 18.08 8.66 -6.69
C ARG A 139 19.01 9.40 -5.73
N ALA A 140 18.47 10.29 -4.90
CA ALA A 140 19.24 11.06 -3.93
C ALA A 140 19.51 10.27 -2.63
N ALA A 141 18.73 9.21 -2.37
CA ALA A 141 18.85 8.35 -1.20
C ALA A 141 19.74 7.10 -1.44
N GLN A 142 20.25 6.93 -2.67
CA GLN A 142 21.25 5.92 -3.05
C GLN A 142 22.67 6.48 -2.89
#